data_AF-A0AA42P320-F1
#
_entry.id   AF-A0AA42P320-F1
#
_cell.length_a   1.000
_cell.length_b   1.000
_cell.length_c   1.000
_cell.angle_alpha   90.00
_cell.angle_beta   90.00
_cell.angle_gamma   90.00
#
_symmetry.space_group_name_H-M   'P 1'
#
loop_
_entity.id
_entity.type
_entity.pdbx_description
1 polymer ?
#
loop_
_entity_poly.entity_id
_entity_poly.type
_entity_poly.pdbx_seq_one_letter_code
_entity_poly.pdbx_strand_id
1 'polypeptide(L)'
;MHVLLVITAGVLLLGVFLLFGRLWSVGSSQLPAALIAFIATWLLVSVANMWIGVSEAGYSVREELPILLLVFAVPALLAGLLYWRLAR
;
A
#
# COMPACT_ATOMS: atom_id res chain seq x y z
N MET A 1 -8.37 4.80 17.08
CA MET A 1 -7.86 3.74 16.18
C MET A 1 -8.45 3.95 14.79
N HIS A 2 -7.71 4.56 13.85
CA HIS A 2 -8.18 4.90 12.49
C HIS A 2 -7.75 3.87 11.41
N VAL A 3 -7.39 2.64 11.82
CA VAL A 3 -6.85 1.56 10.96
C VAL A 3 -7.67 1.31 9.70
N LEU A 4 -9.00 1.23 9.84
CA LEU A 4 -9.93 1.03 8.72
C LEU A 4 -9.83 2.14 7.67
N LEU A 5 -9.66 3.39 8.10
CA LEU A 5 -9.48 4.53 7.19
C LEU A 5 -8.14 4.44 6.46
N VAL A 6 -7.06 4.02 7.15
CA VAL A 6 -5.74 3.87 6.51
C VAL A 6 -5.75 2.74 5.48
N ILE A 7 -6.37 1.60 5.80
CA ILE A 7 -6.54 0.50 4.83
C ILE A 7 -7.35 0.98 3.62
N THR A 8 -8.45 1.68 3.86
CA THR A 8 -9.30 2.23 2.79
C THR A 8 -8.50 3.19 1.90
N ALA A 9 -7.72 4.09 2.50
CA ALA A 9 -6.83 4.99 1.76
C ALA A 9 -5.80 4.23 0.92
N GLY A 10 -5.24 3.13 1.44
CA GLY A 10 -4.32 2.26 0.70
C GLY A 10 -4.97 1.60 -0.51
N VAL A 11 -6.20 1.11 -0.36
CA VAL A 11 -6.95 0.52 -1.48
C VAL A 11 -7.30 1.58 -2.53
N LEU A 12 -7.66 2.79 -2.11
CA LEU A 12 -7.90 3.90 -3.04
C LEU A 12 -6.63 4.30 -3.78
N LEU A 13 -5.50 4.38 -3.08
CA LEU A 13 -4.20 4.67 -3.69
C LEU A 13 -3.79 3.58 -4.69
N LEU A 14 -4.04 2.30 -4.39
CA LEU A 14 -3.87 1.21 -5.35
C LEU A 14 -4.67 1.46 -6.63
N GLY A 15 -5.92 1.90 -6.51
CA GLY A 15 -6.74 2.32 -7.65
C GLY A 15 -6.09 3.42 -8.48
N VAL A 16 -5.49 4.43 -7.84
CA VAL A 16 -4.75 5.51 -8.52
C VAL A 16 -3.56 4.95 -9.30
N PHE A 17 -2.73 4.09 -8.69
CA PHE A 17 -1.60 3.47 -9.39
C PHE A 17 -2.06 2.62 -10.57
N LEU A 18 -3.14 1.84 -10.42
CA LEU A 18 -3.72 1.06 -11.51
C LEU A 18 -4.23 1.96 -12.65
N LEU A 19 -4.85 3.10 -12.34
CA LEU A 19 -5.28 4.08 -13.34
C LEU A 19 -4.07 4.63 -14.10
N PHE A 20 -2.98 4.98 -13.40
CA PHE A 20 -1.75 5.43 -14.05
C PHE A 20 -1.14 4.35 -14.96
N GLY A 21 -1.01 3.12 -14.43
CA GLY A 21 -0.52 1.97 -15.18
C GLY A 21 -1.37 1.65 -16.41
N ARG A 22 -2.66 2.01 -16.44
CA ARG A 22 -3.55 1.79 -17.59
C ARG A 22 -3.56 2.95 -18.57
N LEU A 23 -3.76 4.18 -18.10
CA LEU A 23 -4.01 5.35 -18.95
C LEU A 23 -2.74 5.93 -19.59
N TRP A 24 -1.57 5.70 -18.99
CA TRP A 24 -0.28 6.16 -19.51
C TRP A 24 0.57 5.02 -20.10
N SER A 25 -0.02 3.85 -20.34
CA SER A 25 0.65 2.74 -21.04
C SER A 25 0.96 3.11 -22.49
N VAL A 26 2.21 2.93 -22.93
CA VAL A 26 2.65 3.12 -24.31
C VAL A 26 3.36 1.85 -24.77
N GLY A 27 2.83 1.19 -25.80
CA GLY A 27 3.36 -0.08 -26.31
C GLY A 27 2.95 -1.28 -25.47
N SER A 28 3.57 -1.45 -24.29
CA SER A 28 3.27 -2.56 -23.36
C SER A 28 2.50 -2.09 -22.12
N SER A 29 1.81 -3.02 -21.47
CA SER A 29 1.07 -2.74 -20.24
C SER A 29 2.03 -2.38 -19.10
N GLN A 30 1.84 -1.20 -18.51
CA GLN A 30 2.59 -0.74 -17.34
C GLN A 30 1.93 -1.15 -16.01
N LEU A 31 0.82 -1.89 -16.04
CA LEU A 31 0.12 -2.35 -14.83
C LEU A 31 1.01 -3.15 -13.86
N PRO A 32 1.86 -4.10 -14.30
CA PRO A 32 2.74 -4.82 -13.38
C PRO A 32 3.73 -3.89 -12.67
N ALA A 33 4.31 -2.93 -13.39
CA ALA A 33 5.21 -1.94 -12.82
C ALA A 33 4.49 -1.02 -11.82
N ALA A 34 3.27 -0.58 -12.14
CA ALA A 34 2.45 0.24 -11.26
C ALA A 34 2.09 -0.48 -9.95
N LEU A 35 1.82 -1.79 -9.99
CA LEU A 35 1.56 -2.59 -8.80
C LEU A 35 2.80 -2.71 -7.89
N ILE A 36 3.98 -2.93 -8.47
CA ILE A 36 5.24 -2.96 -7.71
C ILE A 36 5.52 -1.59 -7.08
N ALA A 37 5.36 -0.52 -7.87
CA ALA A 37 5.54 0.85 -7.41
C ALA A 37 4.56 1.17 -6.26
N PHE A 38 3.30 0.76 -6.37
CA PHE A 38 2.32 0.88 -5.30
C PHE A 38 2.78 0.18 -4.03
N ILE A 39 3.21 -1.09 -4.10
CA ILE A 39 3.65 -1.85 -2.91
C ILE A 39 4.81 -1.12 -2.22
N ALA A 40 5.80 -0.66 -2.99
CA ALA A 40 6.94 0.09 -2.46
C ALA A 40 6.50 1.42 -1.81
N THR A 41 5.65 2.20 -2.48
CA THR A 41 5.11 3.45 -1.92
C THR A 41 4.28 3.20 -0.66
N TRP A 42 3.42 2.18 -0.66
CA TRP A 42 2.56 1.86 0.48
C TRP A 42 3.35 1.39 1.69
N LEU A 43 4.44 0.65 1.48
CA LEU A 43 5.37 0.31 2.55
C LEU A 43 5.91 1.57 3.24
N LEU A 44 6.40 2.54 2.47
CA LEU A 44 6.92 3.80 3.01
C LEU A 44 5.84 4.58 3.79
N VAL A 45 4.63 4.68 3.22
CA VAL A 45 3.50 5.37 3.88
C VAL A 45 3.10 4.68 5.17
N SER A 46 3.04 3.34 5.19
CA SER A 46 2.69 2.57 6.38
C SER A 46 3.73 2.72 7.49
N VAL A 47 5.02 2.71 7.15
CA VAL A 47 6.12 2.97 8.12
C VAL A 47 6.04 4.39 8.66
N ALA A 48 5.76 5.38 7.82
CA ALA A 48 5.54 6.76 8.27
C ALA A 48 4.33 6.87 9.21
N ASN A 49 3.23 6.16 8.93
CA ASN A 49 2.06 6.12 9.81
C ASN A 49 2.41 5.55 11.18
N MET A 50 3.18 4.45 11.24
CA MET A 50 3.69 3.88 12.49
C MET A 50 4.60 4.85 13.23
N TRP A 51 5.51 5.51 12.51
CA TRP A 51 6.45 6.48 13.08
C TRP A 51 5.75 7.65 13.76
N ILE A 52 4.66 8.15 13.17
CA ILE A 52 3.83 9.20 13.77
C ILE A 52 3.18 8.68 15.06
N GLY A 53 2.64 7.46 15.08
CA GLY A 53 2.08 6.84 16.29
C GLY A 53 3.10 6.74 17.43
N VAL A 54 4.34 6.38 17.10
CA VAL A 54 5.42 6.30 18.10
C VAL A 54 5.89 7.69 18.56
N SER A 55 6.09 8.62 17.63
CA SER A 55 6.73 9.91 17.90
C SER A 55 5.78 10.92 18.54
N GLU A 56 4.53 10.95 18.10
CA GLU A 56 3.54 11.97 18.48
C GLU A 56 2.56 11.44 19.54
N ALA A 57 2.13 10.18 19.43
CA ALA A 57 1.16 9.60 20.38
C ALA A 57 1.83 8.88 21.56
N GLY A 58 3.14 8.67 21.51
CA GLY A 58 3.92 8.08 22.60
C GLY A 58 3.78 6.56 22.74
N TYR A 59 3.24 5.88 21.73
CA TYR A 59 3.17 4.42 21.72
C TYR A 59 4.54 3.79 21.49
N SER A 60 4.76 2.58 22.02
CA SER A 60 5.98 1.83 21.72
C SER A 60 5.93 1.24 20.31
N VAL A 61 7.11 1.03 19.71
CA VAL A 61 7.22 0.34 18.42
C VAL A 61 6.56 -1.05 18.46
N ARG A 62 6.59 -1.74 19.60
CA ARG A 62 5.98 -3.08 19.75
C ARG A 62 4.46 -3.06 19.68
N GLU A 63 3.84 -1.98 20.15
CA GLU A 63 2.39 -1.80 20.10
C GLU A 63 1.93 -1.44 18.69
N GLU A 64 2.73 -0.65 17.96
CA GLU A 64 2.41 -0.20 16.61
C GLU A 64 2.81 -1.19 15.51
N LEU A 65 3.75 -2.10 15.76
CA LEU A 65 4.22 -3.07 14.77
C LEU A 65 3.10 -3.99 14.22
N PRO A 66 2.18 -4.55 15.04
CA PRO A 66 1.05 -5.31 14.52
C PRO A 66 0.10 -4.46 13.67
N ILE A 67 -0.06 -3.18 14.00
CA ILE A 67 -0.90 -2.23 13.26
C ILE A 67 -0.25 -1.93 11.91
N LEU A 68 1.06 -1.65 11.88
CA LEU A 68 1.84 -1.52 10.66
C LEU A 68 1.64 -2.73 9.75
N LEU A 69 1.83 -3.94 10.28
CA LEU A 69 1.71 -5.18 9.51
C LEU A 69 0.32 -5.32 8.91
N LEU A 70 -0.73 -5.04 9.68
CA LEU A 70 -2.11 -5.13 9.20
C LEU A 70 -2.41 -4.09 8.10
N VAL A 71 -2.03 -2.84 8.34
CA VAL A 71 -2.25 -1.71 7.41
C VAL A 71 -1.47 -1.89 6.11
N PHE A 72 -0.26 -2.44 6.19
CA PHE A 72 0.56 -2.75 5.02
C PHE A 72 0.03 -3.98 4.27
N ALA A 73 -0.18 -5.09 4.98
CA ALA A 73 -0.44 -6.39 4.36
C ALA A 73 -1.74 -6.40 3.56
N VAL A 74 -2.82 -5.78 4.04
CA VAL A 74 -4.12 -5.85 3.35
C VAL A 74 -4.05 -5.24 1.94
N PRO A 75 -3.61 -3.98 1.74
CA PRO A 75 -3.47 -3.42 0.39
C PRO A 75 -2.36 -4.08 -0.42
N ALA A 76 -1.23 -4.46 0.21
CA ALA A 76 -0.12 -5.10 -0.50
C ALA A 76 -0.49 -6.49 -1.03
N LEU A 77 -1.25 -7.28 -0.28
CA LEU A 77 -1.74 -8.60 -0.73
C LEU A 77 -2.74 -8.45 -1.88
N LEU A 78 -3.62 -7.44 -1.84
CA LEU A 78 -4.51 -7.14 -2.96
C LEU A 78 -3.70 -6.80 -4.23
N ALA A 79 -2.69 -5.94 -4.11
CA ALA A 79 -1.81 -5.61 -5.23
C ALA A 79 -1.04 -6.83 -5.75
N GLY A 80 -0.50 -7.67 -4.86
CA GLY A 80 0.20 -8.90 -5.22
C GLY A 80 -0.69 -9.92 -5.92
N LEU A 81 -1.94 -10.07 -5.46
CA LEU A 81 -2.93 -10.93 -6.12
C LEU A 81 -3.25 -10.44 -7.54
N LEU A 82 -3.44 -9.13 -7.70
CA LEU A 82 -3.65 -8.53 -9.03
C LEU A 82 -2.44 -8.76 -9.93
N TYR A 83 -1.22 -8.60 -9.41
CA TYR A 83 0.01 -8.83 -10.15
C TYR A 83 0.09 -10.29 -10.64
N TRP A 84 -0.16 -11.24 -9.74
CA TRP A 84 -0.17 -12.66 -10.08
C TRP A 84 -1.20 -13.01 -11.16
N ARG A 85 -2.38 -12.38 -11.12
CA ARG A 85 -3.41 -12.56 -12.14
C ARG A 85 -3.03 -11.96 -13.50
N LEU A 86 -2.25 -10.88 -13.52
CA LEU A 86 -1.80 -10.22 -14.76
C LEU A 86 -0.56 -10.89 -15.37
N ALA A 87 0.24 -11.56 -14.55
CA ALA A 87 1.43 -12.30 -14.98
C ALA A 87 1.13 -13.69 -15.55
N ARG A 88 -0.13 -14.13 -15.46
CA ARG A 88 -0.63 -15.39 -15.99
C ARG A 88 -1.32 -15.19 -17.33
#